data_AF-A0A8S4GML5-F1
#
_entry.id   AF-A0A8S4GML5-F1
#
_cell.length_a   1.000
_cell.length_b   1.000
_cell.length_c   1.000
_cell.angle_alpha   90.00
_cell.angle_beta   90.00
_cell.angle_gamma   90.00
#
_symmetry.space_group_name_H-M   'P 1'
#
loop_
_entity.id
_entity.type
_entity.pdbx_description
1 polymer ?
#
loop_
_entity_poly.entity_id
_entity_poly.type
_entity_poly.pdbx_seq_one_letter_code
_entity_poly.pdbx_strand_id
1 'polypeptide(L)'
;MVSKKKGASKKAGQASKGETVGVLTLSYEEAKARLEHLEGLEQVSQNDLVEYYGVDQDPGELHARPSTQRKGNPNCLAGMVPSPEGTRVKGIWSKDHPSLCKPGDDPKQLRRSAPSQPTGLTNLGATCYVNALVQALFYVPPLRKGILHANDVLRADPAISQLRRIFAMMQAGPFSKVDSKPLVSTLRLPEDVQQDLQEFKTFLFGYLEERFAEAATQYDDVMKAFRGRESWAMRCEKCKKFSSKSTEVQRFYEVQVEPEHSRGLPVCLERAFASEEVEGVNCEHCKARRTFTRFHAVRELPEYLVLSVKRYKWDLRSGERKKINSQMQFPTSLDMGRILETSIYATDFGEELQKHCPYQPG
;
A
#
# COMPACT_ATOMS: atom_id res chain seq x y z
N MET A 1 1.50 18.39 91.15
CA MET A 1 0.09 18.03 90.89
C MET A 1 -0.02 17.50 89.47
N VAL A 2 -0.42 16.22 89.32
CA VAL A 2 -1.10 15.61 88.15
C VAL A 2 -0.29 15.53 86.83
N SER A 3 -0.19 14.47 86.03
CA SER A 3 -0.49 13.03 86.08
C SER A 3 0.26 12.34 84.92
N LYS A 4 0.70 11.09 85.16
CA LYS A 4 0.76 9.91 84.27
C LYS A 4 0.92 10.01 82.72
N LYS A 5 1.97 9.29 82.28
CA LYS A 5 2.04 8.16 81.30
C LYS A 5 1.98 8.37 79.76
N LYS A 6 3.09 7.95 79.14
CA LYS A 6 3.31 7.02 77.98
C LYS A 6 2.82 7.40 76.56
N GLY A 7 3.80 7.63 75.67
CA GLY A 7 4.06 6.84 74.44
C GLY A 7 3.31 7.14 73.13
N ALA A 8 4.05 7.59 72.09
CA ALA A 8 3.74 7.41 70.66
C ALA A 8 5.02 7.71 69.85
N SER A 9 5.73 6.72 69.29
CA SER A 9 5.53 6.01 68.01
C SER A 9 5.68 6.90 66.75
N LYS A 10 6.77 6.64 66.01
CA LYS A 10 7.17 7.24 64.73
C LYS A 10 6.11 6.96 63.65
N LYS A 11 5.59 7.99 62.98
CA LYS A 11 4.81 7.83 61.74
C LYS A 11 5.75 7.77 60.53
N ALA A 12 5.73 6.63 59.87
CA ALA A 12 6.29 6.43 58.53
C ALA A 12 5.45 7.17 57.49
N GLY A 13 6.11 7.84 56.54
CA GLY A 13 5.48 8.49 55.40
C GLY A 13 4.89 7.44 54.45
N GLN A 14 3.61 7.62 54.09
CA GLN A 14 2.92 6.83 53.09
C GLN A 14 3.50 7.12 51.71
N ALA A 15 4.07 6.10 51.08
CA ALA A 15 4.36 6.09 49.65
C ALA A 15 3.04 6.06 48.87
N SER A 16 2.89 7.00 47.92
CA SER A 16 1.81 7.02 46.95
C SER A 16 1.86 5.72 46.12
N LYS A 17 0.80 4.93 46.21
CA LYS A 17 0.56 3.79 45.32
C LYS A 17 0.57 4.31 43.88
N GLY A 18 1.53 3.85 43.08
CA GLY A 18 1.52 4.05 41.64
C GLY A 18 0.30 3.36 41.05
N GLU A 19 -0.52 4.11 40.33
CA GLU A 19 -1.57 3.57 39.49
C GLU A 19 -0.90 2.69 38.41
N THR A 20 -1.18 1.39 38.46
CA THR A 20 -0.97 0.50 37.33
C THR A 20 -1.85 0.99 36.19
N VAL A 21 -1.23 1.51 35.12
CA VAL A 21 -1.91 1.83 33.87
C VAL A 21 -2.49 0.52 33.34
N GLY A 22 -3.79 0.31 33.57
CA GLY A 22 -4.50 -0.86 33.10
C GLY A 22 -4.49 -0.88 31.58
N VAL A 23 -4.06 -1.99 30.99
CA VAL A 23 -4.36 -2.34 29.61
C VAL A 23 -5.88 -2.48 29.53
N LEU A 24 -6.57 -1.41 29.12
CA LEU A 24 -7.98 -1.51 28.75
C LEU A 24 -8.05 -2.30 27.44
N THR A 25 -8.18 -3.62 27.57
CA THR A 25 -8.70 -4.47 26.51
C THR A 25 -10.13 -3.99 26.23
N LEU A 26 -10.40 -3.62 24.98
CA LEU A 26 -11.75 -3.25 24.56
C LEU A 26 -12.67 -4.44 24.81
N SER A 27 -13.86 -4.21 25.38
CA SER A 27 -14.85 -5.28 25.48
C SER A 27 -15.35 -5.66 24.10
N TYR A 28 -15.89 -6.88 23.95
CA TYR A 28 -16.47 -7.34 22.69
C TYR A 28 -17.55 -6.38 22.16
N GLU A 29 -18.41 -5.87 23.04
CA GLU A 29 -19.48 -4.94 22.69
C GLU A 29 -18.93 -3.58 22.25
N GLU A 30 -17.87 -3.08 22.90
CA GLU A 30 -17.20 -1.84 22.52
C GLU A 30 -16.48 -1.97 21.17
N ALA A 31 -15.82 -3.11 20.91
CA ALA A 31 -15.15 -3.38 19.66
C ALA A 31 -16.15 -3.53 18.51
N LYS A 32 -17.26 -4.22 18.74
CA LYS A 32 -18.35 -4.39 17.77
C LYS A 32 -19.03 -3.05 17.45
N ALA A 33 -19.38 -2.26 18.46
CA ALA A 33 -19.98 -0.93 18.27
C ALA A 33 -19.07 0.02 17.47
N ARG A 34 -17.74 -0.10 17.60
CA ARG A 34 -16.77 0.67 16.80
C ARG A 34 -16.72 0.26 15.33
N LEU A 35 -17.11 -0.97 14.99
CA LEU A 35 -17.11 -1.47 13.62
C LEU A 35 -18.48 -1.39 12.94
N GLU A 36 -19.57 -1.53 13.68
CA GLU A 36 -20.94 -1.61 13.12
C GLU A 36 -21.35 -0.36 12.34
N HIS A 37 -20.79 0.81 12.66
CA HIS A 37 -21.06 2.05 11.93
C HIS A 37 -20.10 2.33 10.76
N LEU A 38 -19.11 1.47 10.56
CA LEU A 38 -18.11 1.63 9.51
C LEU A 38 -18.54 0.85 8.26
N GLU A 39 -18.72 1.59 7.17
CA GLU A 39 -19.05 1.03 5.85
C GLU A 39 -18.03 -0.08 5.47
N GLY A 40 -18.51 -1.29 5.19
CA GLY A 40 -17.68 -2.46 4.89
C GLY A 40 -17.46 -3.43 6.04
N LEU A 41 -17.85 -3.04 7.26
CA LEU A 41 -17.60 -3.79 8.50
C LEU A 41 -18.90 -4.07 9.28
N GLU A 42 -20.05 -4.07 8.61
CA GLU A 42 -21.35 -4.32 9.23
C GLU A 42 -21.55 -5.78 9.66
N GLN A 43 -20.83 -6.71 9.04
CA GLN A 43 -20.92 -8.17 9.27
C GLN A 43 -19.59 -8.77 9.75
N VAL A 44 -18.89 -8.08 10.65
CA VAL A 44 -17.62 -8.57 11.19
C VAL A 44 -17.88 -9.70 12.19
N SER A 45 -17.18 -10.83 12.01
CA SER A 45 -17.36 -12.00 12.88
C SER A 45 -16.71 -11.81 14.25
N GLN A 46 -17.06 -12.67 15.20
CA GLN A 46 -16.42 -12.64 16.53
C GLN A 46 -14.91 -12.91 16.46
N ASN A 47 -14.47 -13.79 15.55
CA ASN A 47 -13.06 -14.08 15.32
C ASN A 47 -12.31 -12.87 14.76
N ASP A 48 -12.94 -12.12 13.86
CA ASP A 48 -12.36 -10.88 13.33
C ASP A 48 -12.16 -9.84 14.44
N LEU A 49 -13.10 -9.71 15.38
CA LEU A 49 -12.98 -8.77 16.50
C LEU A 49 -11.83 -9.12 17.46
N VAL A 50 -11.63 -10.41 17.73
CA VAL A 50 -10.47 -10.90 18.50
C VAL A 50 -9.17 -10.62 17.75
N GLU A 51 -9.14 -10.86 16.44
CA GLU A 51 -7.95 -10.61 15.62
C GLU A 51 -7.64 -9.11 15.48
N TYR A 52 -8.66 -8.27 15.37
CA TYR A 52 -8.48 -6.84 15.07
C TYR A 52 -8.18 -6.00 16.32
N TYR A 53 -8.84 -6.32 17.43
CA TYR A 53 -8.75 -5.51 18.65
C TYR A 53 -8.00 -6.21 19.79
N GLY A 54 -7.66 -7.50 19.64
CA GLY A 54 -7.12 -8.29 20.75
C GLY A 54 -8.08 -8.36 21.92
N VAL A 55 -9.39 -8.34 21.64
CA VAL A 55 -10.47 -8.44 22.64
C VAL A 55 -10.24 -9.73 23.42
N ASP A 56 -10.30 -9.65 24.74
CA ASP A 56 -10.07 -10.75 25.68
C ASP A 56 -8.69 -11.45 25.58
N GLN A 57 -7.69 -10.83 24.96
CA GLN A 57 -6.30 -11.29 25.10
C GLN A 57 -5.79 -10.92 26.50
N ASP A 58 -5.53 -11.94 27.33
CA ASP A 58 -4.87 -11.77 28.62
C ASP A 58 -3.50 -11.10 28.40
N PRO A 59 -3.21 -9.93 29.00
CA PRO A 59 -1.96 -9.19 28.78
C PRO A 59 -0.67 -9.92 29.18
N GLY A 60 -0.73 -11.17 29.65
CA GLY A 60 0.46 -11.84 30.17
C GLY A 60 0.40 -13.37 30.21
N GLU A 61 0.91 -14.01 29.16
CA GLU A 61 1.83 -15.14 29.33
C GLU A 61 3.18 -14.86 28.63
N LEU A 62 3.73 -13.67 28.86
CA LEU A 62 5.18 -13.41 28.73
C LEU A 62 5.90 -13.59 30.08
N HIS A 63 5.31 -14.38 30.99
CA HIS A 63 6.10 -14.98 32.05
C HIS A 63 6.99 -16.03 31.41
N ALA A 64 8.25 -15.67 31.20
CA ALA A 64 9.32 -16.62 30.99
C ALA A 64 9.16 -17.75 32.01
N ARG A 65 8.68 -18.91 31.58
CA ARG A 65 8.62 -20.10 32.44
C ARG A 65 10.07 -20.35 32.85
N PRO A 66 10.40 -20.34 34.16
CA PRO A 66 11.76 -20.62 34.59
C PRO A 66 12.11 -22.01 34.06
N SER A 67 13.05 -22.08 33.12
CA SER A 67 13.62 -23.35 32.68
C SER A 67 14.19 -24.05 33.91
N THR A 68 13.65 -25.21 34.25
CA THR A 68 14.09 -26.03 35.39
C THR A 68 15.49 -26.61 35.19
N GLN A 69 16.05 -26.52 33.98
CA GLN A 69 17.41 -26.96 33.64
C GLN A 69 18.40 -25.78 33.65
N ARG A 70 19.05 -25.60 34.81
CA ARG A 70 19.96 -24.49 35.11
C ARG A 70 21.40 -24.65 34.58
N LYS A 71 21.83 -25.86 34.23
CA LYS A 71 23.21 -26.13 33.80
C LYS A 71 23.26 -26.34 32.29
N GLY A 72 23.97 -25.44 31.60
CA GLY A 72 24.30 -25.59 30.18
C GLY A 72 23.26 -25.06 29.19
N ASN A 73 22.19 -24.40 29.65
CA ASN A 73 21.23 -23.74 28.75
C ASN A 73 21.74 -22.33 28.37
N PRO A 74 22.13 -22.09 27.11
CA PRO A 74 22.62 -20.78 26.65
C PRO A 74 21.52 -19.70 26.67
N ASN A 75 20.25 -20.08 26.78
CA ASN A 75 19.10 -19.18 26.90
C ASN A 75 18.66 -18.94 28.36
N CYS A 76 19.43 -19.39 29.35
CA CYS A 76 19.11 -19.17 30.75
C CYS A 76 19.43 -17.72 31.16
N LEU A 77 18.38 -16.91 31.38
CA LEU A 77 18.50 -15.53 31.87
C LEU A 77 18.65 -15.44 33.40
N ALA A 78 18.71 -16.58 34.11
CA ALA A 78 18.88 -16.61 35.56
C ALA A 78 20.29 -16.08 35.91
N GLY A 79 20.34 -14.93 36.59
CA GLY A 79 21.58 -14.18 36.87
C GLY A 79 21.73 -12.91 36.03
N MET A 80 20.95 -12.75 34.95
CA MET A 80 20.89 -11.51 34.17
C MET A 80 20.05 -10.42 34.84
N VAL A 81 19.15 -10.77 35.76
CA VAL A 81 18.41 -9.83 36.61
C VAL A 81 18.84 -10.06 38.05
N PRO A 82 19.38 -9.05 38.77
CA PRO A 82 19.69 -9.20 40.19
C PRO A 82 18.40 -9.42 41.00
N SER A 83 18.52 -9.99 42.19
CA SER A 83 17.37 -10.10 43.11
C SER A 83 16.82 -8.69 43.43
N PRO A 84 15.55 -8.57 43.88
CA PRO A 84 14.92 -7.27 44.18
C PRO A 84 15.72 -6.39 45.17
N GLU A 85 16.61 -7.00 45.95
CA GLU A 85 17.44 -6.36 46.98
C GLU A 85 18.93 -6.30 46.60
N GLY A 86 19.30 -6.83 45.42
CA GLY A 86 20.68 -6.93 44.97
C GLY A 86 21.06 -5.83 43.97
N THR A 87 22.19 -5.15 44.19
CA THR A 87 22.79 -4.25 43.19
C THR A 87 24.04 -4.87 42.58
N ARG A 88 24.21 -4.74 41.25
CA ARG A 88 25.43 -5.18 40.56
C ARG A 88 26.60 -4.27 40.90
N VAL A 89 27.65 -4.85 41.47
CA VAL A 89 28.73 -4.08 42.11
C VAL A 89 29.88 -3.73 41.14
N LYS A 90 30.07 -4.45 40.01
CA LYS A 90 31.12 -4.15 39.00
C LYS A 90 30.78 -4.64 37.58
N GLY A 91 31.34 -3.98 36.56
CA GLY A 91 31.27 -4.37 35.13
C GLY A 91 30.48 -3.40 34.25
N ILE A 92 30.26 -3.76 32.97
CA ILE A 92 29.48 -2.96 31.99
C ILE A 92 28.05 -2.62 32.46
N TRP A 93 27.58 -3.31 33.50
CA TRP A 93 26.26 -3.17 34.14
C TRP A 93 26.34 -2.52 35.53
N SER A 94 27.42 -1.78 35.83
CA SER A 94 27.54 -1.02 37.07
C SER A 94 26.57 0.16 37.03
N LYS A 95 25.52 0.10 37.86
CA LYS A 95 24.38 1.04 37.92
C LYS A 95 23.84 1.37 36.53
N ASP A 96 22.80 0.63 36.12
CA ASP A 96 22.03 0.95 34.92
C ASP A 96 21.75 2.46 34.88
N HIS A 97 22.20 3.12 33.81
CA HIS A 97 21.93 4.53 33.60
C HIS A 97 20.42 4.74 33.74
N PRO A 98 19.91 5.79 34.42
CA PRO A 98 18.48 5.96 34.67
C PRO A 98 17.61 5.84 33.41
N SER A 99 18.17 6.16 32.24
CA SER A 99 17.57 6.00 30.90
C SER A 99 17.35 4.53 30.47
N LEU A 100 18.12 3.58 30.99
CA LEU A 100 17.95 2.14 30.75
C LEU A 100 16.88 1.53 31.69
N CYS A 101 16.57 2.18 32.81
CA CYS A 101 15.56 1.71 33.76
C CYS A 101 14.11 1.95 33.29
N LYS A 102 13.92 2.70 32.20
CA LYS A 102 12.63 2.89 31.55
C LYS A 102 12.79 2.64 30.06
N PRO A 103 12.87 1.37 29.62
CA PRO A 103 12.55 1.08 28.22
C PRO A 103 11.19 1.75 27.94
N GLY A 104 11.12 2.54 26.87
CA GLY A 104 9.86 3.18 26.47
C GLY A 104 8.77 2.12 26.21
N ASP A 105 7.56 2.59 25.92
CA ASP A 105 6.43 1.70 25.65
C ASP A 105 6.77 0.69 24.54
N ASP A 106 6.27 -0.55 24.67
CA ASP A 106 6.47 -1.58 23.65
C ASP A 106 5.98 -1.04 22.29
N PRO A 107 6.86 -0.97 21.27
CA PRO A 107 6.47 -0.52 19.93
C PRO A 107 5.31 -1.29 19.30
N LYS A 108 4.99 -2.50 19.79
CA LYS A 108 3.82 -3.30 19.37
C LYS A 108 2.52 -2.82 20.00
N GLN A 109 2.59 -2.20 21.17
CA GLN A 109 1.43 -1.69 21.91
C GLN A 109 1.10 -0.23 21.59
N LEU A 110 1.95 0.44 20.81
CA LEU A 110 1.73 1.81 20.37
C LEU A 110 0.38 1.95 19.66
N ARG A 111 -0.49 2.79 20.22
CA ARG A 111 -1.81 3.10 19.68
C ARG A 111 -1.72 4.13 18.55
N ARG A 112 -2.71 4.15 17.66
CA ARG A 112 -2.81 5.19 16.63
C ARG A 112 -3.06 6.56 17.27
N SER A 113 -2.51 7.62 16.67
CA SER A 113 -2.64 8.98 17.20
C SER A 113 -4.05 9.54 17.10
N ALA A 114 -4.78 9.22 16.02
CA ALA A 114 -6.15 9.65 15.81
C ALA A 114 -6.97 8.54 15.12
N PRO A 115 -8.25 8.33 15.51
CA PRO A 115 -9.13 7.39 14.83
C PRO A 115 -9.39 7.72 13.36
N SER A 116 -9.31 9.00 12.98
CA SER A 116 -9.55 9.48 11.62
C SER A 116 -8.41 9.21 10.63
N GLN A 117 -7.22 8.84 11.12
CA GLN A 117 -6.04 8.63 10.29
C GLN A 117 -5.72 7.15 10.16
N PRO A 118 -5.62 6.56 8.96
CA PRO A 118 -5.33 5.14 8.80
C PRO A 118 -3.99 4.75 9.43
N THR A 119 -3.95 3.53 9.97
CA THR A 119 -2.76 3.01 10.65
C THR A 119 -1.65 2.72 9.65
N GLY A 120 -0.39 2.79 10.07
CA GLY A 120 0.75 2.38 9.25
C GLY A 120 0.84 0.86 9.04
N LEU A 121 1.86 0.42 8.29
CA LEU A 121 2.17 -1.01 8.10
C LEU A 121 3.59 -1.28 8.58
N THR A 122 3.79 -2.46 9.17
CA THR A 122 5.12 -2.91 9.60
C THR A 122 5.99 -3.17 8.38
N ASN A 123 7.21 -2.61 8.35
CA ASN A 123 8.20 -2.98 7.34
C ASN A 123 8.94 -4.23 7.81
N LEU A 124 8.96 -5.28 6.98
CA LEU A 124 9.56 -6.58 7.29
C LEU A 124 11.03 -6.67 6.84
N GLY A 125 11.57 -5.57 6.31
CA GLY A 125 12.92 -5.48 5.78
C GLY A 125 12.89 -4.71 4.47
N ALA A 126 12.62 -5.42 3.38
CA ALA A 126 12.56 -4.87 2.02
C ALA A 126 11.12 -4.71 1.48
N THR A 127 10.09 -4.74 2.34
CA THR A 127 8.68 -4.76 1.93
C THR A 127 8.01 -3.37 1.85
N CYS A 128 8.80 -2.30 1.81
CA CYS A 128 8.27 -0.94 1.74
C CYS A 128 7.45 -0.66 0.46
N TYR A 129 7.74 -1.34 -0.65
CA TYR A 129 6.96 -1.25 -1.88
C TYR A 129 5.53 -1.79 -1.70
N VAL A 130 5.37 -2.90 -0.97
CA VAL A 130 4.05 -3.44 -0.60
C VAL A 130 3.31 -2.44 0.26
N ASN A 131 3.97 -1.95 1.31
CA ASN A 131 3.33 -1.05 2.26
C ASN A 131 2.86 0.25 1.59
N ALA A 132 3.69 0.84 0.73
CA ALA A 132 3.34 2.05 -0.01
C ALA A 132 2.16 1.84 -0.95
N LEU A 133 2.14 0.73 -1.70
CA LEU A 133 1.04 0.43 -2.62
C LEU A 133 -0.26 0.15 -1.87
N VAL A 134 -0.24 -0.72 -0.86
CA VAL A 134 -1.43 -1.08 -0.06
C VAL A 134 -2.04 0.16 0.59
N GLN A 135 -1.20 1.05 1.13
CA GLN A 135 -1.66 2.33 1.69
C GLN A 135 -2.30 3.23 0.63
N ALA A 136 -1.68 3.38 -0.54
CA ALA A 136 -2.25 4.17 -1.64
C ALA A 136 -3.61 3.61 -2.11
N LEU A 137 -3.70 2.29 -2.25
CA LEU A 137 -4.92 1.59 -2.67
C LEU A 137 -6.05 1.68 -1.63
N PHE A 138 -5.73 1.69 -0.33
CA PHE A 138 -6.72 1.89 0.73
C PHE A 138 -7.44 3.25 0.64
N TYR A 139 -6.75 4.28 0.15
CA TYR A 139 -7.36 5.59 -0.05
C TYR A 139 -8.29 5.67 -1.26
N VAL A 140 -8.32 4.64 -2.12
CA VAL A 140 -9.23 4.57 -3.27
C VAL A 140 -10.55 3.90 -2.85
N PRO A 141 -11.67 4.66 -2.73
CA PRO A 141 -12.90 4.14 -2.13
C PRO A 141 -13.49 2.92 -2.85
N PRO A 142 -13.59 2.85 -4.20
CA PRO A 142 -14.12 1.67 -4.88
C PRO A 142 -13.37 0.40 -4.52
N LEU A 143 -12.03 0.46 -4.48
CA LEU A 143 -11.19 -0.68 -4.13
C LEU A 143 -11.28 -1.04 -2.65
N ARG A 144 -11.21 -0.04 -1.76
CA ARG A 144 -11.37 -0.26 -0.32
C ARG A 144 -12.70 -0.94 -0.02
N LYS A 145 -13.80 -0.41 -0.57
CA LYS A 145 -15.15 -0.96 -0.39
C LYS A 145 -15.27 -2.34 -1.01
N GLY A 146 -14.76 -2.56 -2.22
CA GLY A 146 -14.79 -3.86 -2.88
C GLY A 146 -14.11 -4.96 -2.07
N ILE A 147 -12.97 -4.65 -1.46
CA ILE A 147 -12.25 -5.59 -0.58
C ILE A 147 -12.97 -5.79 0.76
N LEU A 148 -13.46 -4.72 1.40
CA LEU A 148 -14.15 -4.82 2.69
C LEU A 148 -15.50 -5.53 2.59
N HIS A 149 -16.25 -5.33 1.50
CA HIS A 149 -17.52 -6.00 1.23
C HIS A 149 -17.35 -7.33 0.46
N ALA A 150 -16.14 -7.89 0.40
CA ALA A 150 -15.87 -9.17 -0.24
C ALA A 150 -16.90 -10.25 0.16
N ASN A 151 -17.47 -10.92 -0.84
CA ASN A 151 -18.40 -12.04 -0.65
C ASN A 151 -17.67 -13.29 -0.14
N ASP A 152 -18.39 -14.39 0.11
CA ASP A 152 -17.79 -15.62 0.64
C ASP A 152 -16.74 -16.23 -0.31
N VAL A 153 -16.92 -16.07 -1.64
CA VAL A 153 -15.96 -16.54 -2.65
C VAL A 153 -14.63 -15.80 -2.52
N LEU A 154 -14.67 -14.48 -2.44
CA LEU A 154 -13.48 -13.65 -2.24
C LEU A 154 -12.86 -13.82 -0.85
N ARG A 155 -13.68 -14.00 0.19
CA ARG A 155 -13.20 -14.25 1.56
C ARG A 155 -12.51 -15.60 1.70
N ALA A 156 -12.85 -16.58 0.86
CA ALA A 156 -12.15 -17.86 0.81
C ALA A 156 -10.73 -17.74 0.24
N ASP A 157 -10.46 -16.70 -0.56
CA ASP A 157 -9.12 -16.44 -1.07
C ASP A 157 -8.20 -15.92 0.05
N PRO A 158 -7.08 -16.61 0.35
CA PRO A 158 -6.19 -16.22 1.43
C PRO A 158 -5.62 -14.81 1.28
N ALA A 159 -5.29 -14.36 0.06
CA ALA A 159 -4.66 -13.05 -0.13
C ALA A 159 -5.68 -11.93 0.01
N ILE A 160 -6.89 -12.09 -0.55
CA ILE A 160 -7.99 -11.14 -0.37
C ILE A 160 -8.39 -11.06 1.11
N SER A 161 -8.47 -12.19 1.80
CA SER A 161 -8.76 -12.24 3.24
C SER A 161 -7.72 -11.45 4.05
N GLN A 162 -6.42 -11.62 3.77
CA GLN A 162 -5.37 -10.83 4.43
C GLN A 162 -5.41 -9.35 4.06
N LEU A 163 -5.72 -9.01 2.80
CA LEU A 163 -5.86 -7.61 2.38
C LEU A 163 -7.07 -6.94 3.06
N ARG A 164 -8.20 -7.65 3.16
CA ARG A 164 -9.39 -7.22 3.91
C ARG A 164 -9.07 -6.99 5.38
N ARG A 165 -8.35 -7.90 6.02
CA ARG A 165 -7.87 -7.73 7.41
C ARG A 165 -7.05 -6.45 7.56
N ILE A 166 -6.08 -6.23 6.66
CA ILE A 166 -5.25 -5.02 6.69
C ILE A 166 -6.10 -3.77 6.52
N PHE A 167 -7.04 -3.75 5.56
CA PHE A 167 -7.92 -2.60 5.34
C PHE A 167 -8.84 -2.34 6.53
N ALA A 168 -9.41 -3.38 7.15
CA ALA A 168 -10.23 -3.25 8.34
C ALA A 168 -9.42 -2.64 9.50
N MET A 169 -8.19 -3.12 9.69
CA MET A 169 -7.28 -2.60 10.71
C MET A 169 -6.82 -1.17 10.44
N MET A 170 -6.58 -0.83 9.18
CA MET A 170 -6.29 0.55 8.78
C MET A 170 -7.48 1.47 9.03
N GLN A 171 -8.71 1.02 8.78
CA GLN A 171 -9.92 1.81 8.98
C GLN A 171 -10.22 1.99 10.47
N ALA A 172 -10.18 0.91 11.25
CA ALA A 172 -10.78 0.89 12.58
C ALA A 172 -9.86 0.38 13.71
N GLY A 173 -8.77 -0.30 13.36
CA GLY A 173 -7.86 -0.92 14.32
C GLY A 173 -7.28 0.10 15.31
N PRO A 174 -6.97 -0.30 16.55
CA PRO A 174 -6.57 0.64 17.59
C PRO A 174 -5.06 0.93 17.62
N PHE A 175 -4.27 0.12 16.91
CA PHE A 175 -2.81 0.17 16.93
C PHE A 175 -2.25 1.13 15.88
N SER A 176 -1.05 1.65 16.11
CA SER A 176 -0.35 2.57 15.20
C SER A 176 0.06 1.92 13.89
N LYS A 177 0.22 0.59 13.89
CA LYS A 177 0.67 -0.20 12.74
C LYS A 177 0.00 -1.57 12.69
N VAL A 178 -0.14 -2.11 11.48
CA VAL A 178 -0.63 -3.47 11.22
C VAL A 178 0.55 -4.34 10.77
N ASP A 179 0.56 -5.60 11.17
CA ASP A 179 1.50 -6.58 10.65
C ASP A 179 1.08 -7.03 9.24
N SER A 180 1.91 -6.74 8.24
CA SER A 180 1.70 -7.15 6.84
C SER A 180 2.30 -8.51 6.51
N LYS A 181 3.00 -9.16 7.45
CA LYS A 181 3.66 -10.45 7.23
C LYS A 181 2.75 -11.55 6.69
N PRO A 182 1.51 -11.73 7.20
CA PRO A 182 0.60 -12.72 6.63
C PRO A 182 0.31 -12.49 5.15
N LEU A 183 0.06 -11.24 4.73
CA LEU A 183 -0.19 -10.91 3.32
C LEU A 183 1.05 -11.20 2.45
N VAL A 184 2.23 -10.75 2.89
CA VAL A 184 3.50 -10.96 2.19
C VAL A 184 3.80 -12.46 2.03
N SER A 185 3.56 -13.24 3.09
CA SER A 185 3.72 -14.70 3.08
C SER A 185 2.72 -15.38 2.14
N THR A 186 1.46 -14.96 2.14
CA THR A 186 0.41 -15.50 1.27
C THR A 186 0.70 -15.22 -0.21
N LEU A 187 1.17 -14.01 -0.52
CA LEU A 187 1.59 -13.63 -1.88
C LEU A 187 2.97 -14.19 -2.27
N ARG A 188 3.63 -14.93 -1.36
CA ARG A 188 4.96 -15.55 -1.55
C ARG A 188 6.02 -14.53 -1.99
N LEU A 189 5.96 -13.34 -1.42
CA LEU A 189 6.90 -12.27 -1.72
C LEU A 189 8.16 -12.41 -0.85
N PRO A 190 9.36 -12.18 -1.40
CA PRO A 190 10.59 -12.17 -0.63
C PRO A 190 10.62 -10.98 0.34
N GLU A 191 10.95 -11.22 1.61
CA GLU A 191 11.02 -10.19 2.66
C GLU A 191 12.36 -9.42 2.64
N ASP A 192 13.41 -10.02 2.07
CA ASP A 192 14.80 -9.57 2.07
C ASP A 192 15.25 -8.95 0.74
N VAL A 193 14.46 -9.12 -0.33
CA VAL A 193 14.75 -8.59 -1.67
C VAL A 193 13.86 -7.40 -1.98
N GLN A 194 14.49 -6.28 -2.36
CA GLN A 194 13.73 -5.13 -2.89
C GLN A 194 13.17 -5.47 -4.26
N GLN A 195 11.88 -5.23 -4.46
CA GLN A 195 11.21 -5.38 -5.75
C GLN A 195 10.80 -4.03 -6.33
N ASP A 196 10.60 -4.00 -7.64
CA ASP A 196 10.08 -2.83 -8.32
C ASP A 196 8.58 -2.68 -7.98
N LEU A 197 8.19 -1.50 -7.50
CA LEU A 197 6.81 -1.17 -7.17
C LEU A 197 5.87 -1.39 -8.36
N GLN A 198 6.36 -1.10 -9.57
CA GLN A 198 5.58 -1.25 -10.78
C GLN A 198 5.27 -2.72 -11.08
N GLU A 199 6.26 -3.60 -10.91
CA GLU A 199 6.10 -5.05 -11.10
C GLU A 199 5.10 -5.61 -10.09
N PHE A 200 5.26 -5.27 -8.81
CA PHE A 200 4.32 -5.70 -7.77
C PHE A 200 2.89 -5.19 -8.03
N LYS A 201 2.74 -3.95 -8.49
CA LYS A 201 1.44 -3.39 -8.85
C LYS A 201 0.79 -4.17 -9.99
N THR A 202 1.51 -4.44 -11.07
CA THR A 202 0.98 -5.20 -12.22
C THR A 202 0.54 -6.59 -11.79
N PHE A 203 1.35 -7.26 -10.97
CA PHE A 203 0.98 -8.55 -10.36
C PHE A 203 -0.30 -8.44 -9.52
N LEU A 204 -0.37 -7.47 -8.60
CA LEU A 204 -1.51 -7.31 -7.70
C LEU A 204 -2.79 -6.95 -8.47
N PHE A 205 -2.71 -6.06 -9.47
CA PHE A 205 -3.88 -5.66 -10.26
C PHE A 205 -4.41 -6.82 -11.10
N GLY A 206 -3.52 -7.61 -11.72
CA GLY A 206 -3.92 -8.83 -12.42
C GLY A 206 -4.57 -9.85 -11.48
N TYR A 207 -3.98 -10.05 -10.30
CA TYR A 207 -4.54 -10.93 -9.26
C TYR A 207 -5.94 -10.49 -8.82
N LEU A 208 -6.12 -9.20 -8.55
CA LEU A 208 -7.41 -8.63 -8.16
C LEU A 208 -8.45 -8.74 -9.28
N GLU A 209 -8.05 -8.47 -10.54
CA GLU A 209 -8.94 -8.57 -11.70
C GLU A 209 -9.45 -10.00 -11.89
N GLU A 210 -8.57 -11.00 -11.76
CA GLU A 210 -8.93 -12.41 -11.85
C GLU A 210 -9.91 -12.82 -10.73
N ARG A 211 -9.56 -12.53 -9.47
CA ARG A 211 -10.39 -12.90 -8.31
C ARG A 211 -11.75 -12.18 -8.30
N PHE A 212 -11.79 -10.91 -8.69
CA PHE A 212 -13.05 -10.16 -8.79
C PHE A 212 -13.94 -10.66 -9.92
N ALA A 213 -13.37 -11.06 -11.06
CA ALA A 213 -14.12 -11.66 -12.15
C ALA A 213 -14.76 -13.01 -11.76
N GLU A 214 -14.06 -13.83 -10.96
CA GLU A 214 -14.57 -15.11 -10.44
C GLU A 214 -15.71 -14.92 -9.42
N ALA A 215 -15.68 -13.83 -8.67
CA ALA A 215 -16.58 -13.62 -7.54
C ALA A 215 -17.99 -13.16 -7.94
N ALA A 216 -18.08 -12.14 -8.80
CA ALA A 216 -19.33 -11.62 -9.38
C ALA A 216 -19.04 -10.42 -10.30
N THR A 217 -19.94 -10.17 -11.27
CA THR A 217 -19.84 -9.02 -12.19
C THR A 217 -19.86 -7.66 -11.51
N GLN A 218 -20.49 -7.54 -10.33
CA GLN A 218 -20.51 -6.30 -9.55
C GLN A 218 -19.11 -5.83 -9.10
N TYR A 219 -18.13 -6.74 -9.03
CA TYR A 219 -16.76 -6.37 -8.69
C TYR A 219 -15.95 -5.88 -9.91
N ASP A 220 -16.43 -6.05 -11.14
CA ASP A 220 -15.78 -5.47 -12.33
C ASP A 220 -15.81 -3.94 -12.25
N ASP A 221 -16.84 -3.35 -11.62
CA ASP A 221 -16.91 -1.91 -11.39
C ASP A 221 -15.75 -1.38 -10.52
N VAL A 222 -15.22 -2.21 -9.62
CA VAL A 222 -14.04 -1.87 -8.81
C VAL A 222 -12.80 -1.69 -9.69
N MET A 223 -12.59 -2.60 -10.64
CA MET A 223 -11.43 -2.52 -11.55
C MET A 223 -11.67 -1.52 -12.69
N LYS A 224 -12.91 -1.31 -13.13
CA LYS A 224 -13.28 -0.26 -14.10
C LYS A 224 -12.86 1.12 -13.63
N ALA A 225 -12.91 1.39 -12.32
CA ALA A 225 -12.47 2.67 -11.76
C ALA A 225 -11.00 3.01 -12.09
N PHE A 226 -10.16 2.00 -12.35
CA PHE A 226 -8.75 2.16 -12.74
C PHE A 226 -8.48 1.88 -14.23
N ARG A 227 -9.49 1.43 -14.99
CA ARG A 227 -9.33 0.95 -16.36
C ARG A 227 -9.56 2.08 -17.35
N GLY A 228 -8.50 2.55 -18.00
CA GLY A 228 -8.57 3.44 -19.15
C GLY A 228 -8.63 2.67 -20.47
N ARG A 229 -8.96 3.38 -21.55
CA ARG A 229 -8.85 2.86 -22.93
C ARG A 229 -7.91 3.72 -23.75
N GLU A 230 -6.99 3.08 -24.46
CA GLU A 230 -6.07 3.72 -25.39
C GLU A 230 -6.24 3.15 -26.80
N SER A 231 -5.97 3.98 -27.79
CA SER A 231 -6.00 3.60 -29.20
C SER A 231 -4.66 3.92 -29.86
N TRP A 232 -4.35 3.13 -30.89
CA TRP A 232 -3.16 3.30 -31.70
C TRP A 232 -3.56 3.37 -33.16
N ALA A 233 -3.01 4.34 -33.89
CA ALA A 233 -3.24 4.49 -35.32
C ALA A 233 -1.91 4.61 -36.07
N MET A 234 -1.82 4.01 -37.27
CA MET A 234 -0.63 4.10 -38.11
C MET A 234 -0.99 4.62 -39.49
N ARG A 235 -0.47 5.79 -39.87
CA ARG A 235 -0.69 6.41 -41.19
C ARG A 235 0.55 6.25 -42.06
N CYS A 236 0.39 5.68 -43.25
CA CYS A 236 1.47 5.58 -44.23
C CYS A 236 1.83 6.97 -44.76
N GLU A 237 3.11 7.34 -44.76
CA GLU A 237 3.51 8.68 -45.21
C GLU A 237 3.37 8.88 -46.72
N LYS A 238 3.46 7.80 -47.50
CA LYS A 238 3.36 7.85 -48.97
C LYS A 238 1.93 7.90 -49.47
N CYS A 239 1.07 6.95 -49.06
CA CYS A 239 -0.31 6.88 -49.55
C CYS A 239 -1.33 7.57 -48.64
N LYS A 240 -0.90 8.07 -47.47
CA LYS A 240 -1.72 8.75 -46.45
C LYS A 240 -2.88 7.91 -45.89
N LYS A 241 -2.95 6.61 -46.24
CA LYS A 241 -3.95 5.67 -45.71
C LYS A 241 -3.49 5.07 -44.38
N PHE A 242 -4.46 4.82 -43.51
CA PHE A 242 -4.24 4.12 -42.25
C PHE A 242 -4.08 2.61 -42.44
N SER A 243 -3.33 1.97 -41.55
CA SER A 243 -3.29 0.51 -41.46
C SER A 243 -4.62 -0.02 -40.91
N SER A 244 -5.02 -1.20 -41.37
CA SER A 244 -6.19 -1.95 -40.86
C SER A 244 -6.19 -2.13 -39.32
N LYS A 245 -5.01 -2.18 -38.70
CA LYS A 245 -4.82 -2.32 -37.24
C LYS A 245 -5.07 -1.04 -36.43
N SER A 246 -5.29 0.08 -37.11
CA SER A 246 -5.45 1.40 -36.47
C SER A 246 -6.77 1.55 -35.68
N THR A 247 -7.58 0.50 -35.60
CA THR A 247 -8.86 0.46 -34.88
C THR A 247 -8.80 -0.34 -33.59
N GLU A 248 -7.65 -0.94 -33.26
CA GLU A 248 -7.48 -1.70 -32.03
C GLU A 248 -7.47 -0.76 -30.82
N VAL A 249 -8.38 -1.02 -29.87
CA VAL A 249 -8.47 -0.31 -28.60
C VAL A 249 -8.00 -1.26 -27.51
N GLN A 250 -7.04 -0.82 -26.70
CA GLN A 250 -6.48 -1.59 -25.60
C GLN A 250 -6.83 -0.96 -24.26
N ARG A 251 -6.85 -1.78 -23.21
CA ARG A 251 -7.06 -1.35 -21.84
C ARG A 251 -5.73 -1.02 -21.21
N PHE A 252 -5.67 0.05 -20.43
CA PHE A 252 -4.50 0.37 -19.62
C PHE A 252 -4.91 0.62 -18.16
N TYR A 253 -3.99 0.29 -17.25
CA TYR A 253 -4.11 0.58 -15.81
C TYR A 253 -3.07 1.60 -15.34
N GLU A 254 -2.13 1.95 -16.20
CA GLU A 254 -1.10 2.93 -15.91
C GLU A 254 -0.68 3.68 -17.15
N VAL A 255 -0.27 4.93 -16.97
CA VAL A 255 0.48 5.69 -17.97
C VAL A 255 1.90 5.86 -17.47
N GLN A 256 2.85 5.46 -18.29
CA GLN A 256 4.27 5.57 -17.97
C GLN A 256 4.84 6.84 -18.60
N VAL A 257 5.52 7.66 -17.79
CA VAL A 257 6.14 8.90 -18.26
C VAL A 257 7.64 8.90 -17.97
N GLU A 258 8.41 9.42 -18.91
CA GLU A 258 9.84 9.62 -18.72
C GLU A 258 10.10 11.03 -18.17
N PRO A 259 10.89 11.16 -17.08
CA PRO A 259 11.18 12.47 -16.51
C PRO A 259 12.10 13.25 -17.45
N GLU A 260 11.64 14.43 -17.89
CA GLU A 260 12.47 15.37 -18.64
C GLU A 260 13.02 16.46 -17.70
N HIS A 261 14.30 16.80 -17.86
CA HIS A 261 14.96 17.79 -17.01
C HIS A 261 14.23 19.14 -17.06
N SER A 262 13.88 19.69 -15.90
CA SER A 262 13.31 21.03 -15.73
C SER A 262 11.93 21.23 -16.37
N ARG A 263 11.19 20.15 -16.64
CA ARG A 263 9.82 20.21 -17.16
C ARG A 263 8.80 19.61 -16.18
N GLY A 264 7.55 20.03 -16.32
CA GLY A 264 6.43 19.51 -15.55
C GLY A 264 5.87 18.21 -16.13
N LEU A 265 5.06 17.52 -15.32
CA LEU A 265 4.29 16.35 -15.73
C LEU A 265 3.50 16.54 -17.03
N PRO A 266 2.81 17.68 -17.29
CA PRO A 266 2.06 17.85 -18.55
C PRO A 266 2.92 17.67 -19.80
N VAL A 267 4.14 18.22 -19.83
CA VAL A 267 5.03 18.09 -20.98
C VAL A 267 5.55 16.66 -21.13
N CYS A 268 5.82 15.98 -20.01
CA CYS A 268 6.24 14.58 -20.04
C CYS A 268 5.12 13.67 -20.55
N LEU A 269 3.85 14.00 -20.26
CA LEU A 269 2.68 13.30 -20.81
C LEU A 269 2.51 13.57 -22.30
N GLU A 270 2.55 14.82 -22.74
CA GLU A 270 2.46 15.16 -24.17
C GLU A 270 3.54 14.42 -24.98
N ARG A 271 4.76 14.33 -24.43
CA ARG A 271 5.84 13.57 -25.05
C ARG A 271 5.60 12.06 -25.06
N ALA A 272 4.99 11.52 -24.02
CA ALA A 272 4.68 10.09 -23.94
C ALA A 272 3.67 9.66 -25.03
N PHE A 273 2.77 10.58 -25.42
CA PHE A 273 1.77 10.36 -26.48
C PHE A 273 2.13 11.07 -27.80
N ALA A 274 3.36 11.57 -27.94
CA ALA A 274 3.81 12.17 -29.18
C ALA A 274 3.87 11.13 -30.29
N SER A 275 3.52 11.53 -31.51
CA SER A 275 3.62 10.64 -32.66
C SER A 275 5.08 10.31 -32.99
N GLU A 276 5.30 9.12 -33.53
CA GLU A 276 6.62 8.62 -33.86
C GLU A 276 6.67 8.04 -35.29
N GLU A 277 7.83 8.12 -35.90
CA GLU A 277 8.07 7.55 -37.23
C GLU A 277 8.56 6.11 -37.11
N VAL A 278 7.89 5.22 -37.84
CA VAL A 278 8.21 3.79 -37.90
C VAL A 278 8.58 3.43 -39.32
N GLU A 279 9.85 3.14 -39.54
CA GLU A 279 10.38 2.75 -40.84
C GLU A 279 10.22 1.24 -41.11
N GLY A 280 10.21 0.87 -42.39
CA GLY A 280 10.29 -0.54 -42.81
C GLY A 280 9.00 -1.35 -42.70
N VAL A 281 7.86 -0.72 -42.45
CA VAL A 281 6.54 -1.39 -42.35
C VAL A 281 5.98 -1.67 -43.73
N ASN A 282 5.47 -2.90 -43.96
CA ASN A 282 4.81 -3.26 -45.20
C ASN A 282 3.42 -2.61 -45.27
N CYS A 283 3.23 -1.67 -46.20
CA CYS A 283 1.95 -1.02 -46.39
C CYS A 283 1.00 -1.88 -47.24
N GLU A 284 -0.18 -2.22 -46.70
CA GLU A 284 -1.22 -3.01 -47.37
C GLU A 284 -1.67 -2.39 -48.71
N HIS A 285 -1.71 -1.05 -48.78
CA HIS A 285 -2.13 -0.32 -49.98
C HIS A 285 -1.01 -0.11 -51.00
N CYS A 286 0.23 0.11 -50.53
CA CYS A 286 1.38 0.32 -51.43
C CYS A 286 2.05 -1.01 -51.84
N LYS A 287 1.74 -2.11 -51.16
CA LYS A 287 2.39 -3.43 -51.31
C LYS A 287 3.93 -3.37 -51.25
N ALA A 288 4.46 -2.49 -50.41
CA ALA A 288 5.90 -2.24 -50.27
C ALA A 288 6.24 -1.73 -48.87
N ARG A 289 7.52 -1.82 -48.48
CA ARG A 289 8.04 -1.20 -47.25
C ARG A 289 7.98 0.32 -47.34
N ARG A 290 7.39 0.95 -46.32
CA ARG A 290 7.18 2.39 -46.20
C ARG A 290 7.38 2.84 -44.76
N THR A 291 7.59 4.14 -44.61
CA THR A 291 7.55 4.83 -43.33
C THR A 291 6.09 5.13 -42.97
N PHE A 292 5.76 4.92 -41.70
CA PHE A 292 4.46 5.21 -41.11
C PHE A 292 4.64 6.16 -39.93
N THR A 293 3.72 7.10 -39.77
CA THR A 293 3.58 7.84 -38.52
C THR A 293 2.64 7.06 -37.61
N ARG A 294 3.11 6.65 -36.43
CA ARG A 294 2.32 6.00 -35.38
C ARG A 294 1.84 7.07 -34.39
N PHE A 295 0.56 7.01 -34.08
CA PHE A 295 -0.14 7.88 -33.15
C PHE A 295 -0.64 7.04 -31.99
N HIS A 296 -0.52 7.58 -30.79
CA HIS A 296 -1.00 6.98 -29.55
C HIS A 296 -1.93 7.97 -28.91
N ALA A 297 -3.11 7.53 -28.50
CA ALA A 297 -4.06 8.42 -27.84
C ALA A 297 -4.81 7.71 -26.72
N VAL A 298 -5.22 8.51 -25.73
CA VAL A 298 -6.18 8.07 -24.72
C VAL A 298 -7.57 8.24 -25.28
N ARG A 299 -8.30 7.14 -25.44
CA ARG A 299 -9.71 7.18 -25.83
C ARG A 299 -10.60 7.50 -24.64
N GLU A 300 -10.33 6.88 -23.50
CA GLU A 300 -11.08 7.10 -22.27
C GLU A 300 -10.19 7.05 -21.03
N LEU A 301 -10.44 8.00 -20.13
CA LEU A 301 -9.73 8.12 -18.87
C LEU A 301 -10.44 7.32 -17.76
N PRO A 302 -9.68 6.65 -16.88
CA PRO A 302 -10.24 6.07 -15.67
C PRO A 302 -10.59 7.16 -14.64
N GLU A 303 -11.42 6.82 -13.66
CA GLU A 303 -11.69 7.70 -12.50
C GLU A 303 -10.42 7.89 -11.65
N TYR A 304 -9.64 6.82 -11.47
CA TYR A 304 -8.36 6.82 -10.77
C TYR A 304 -7.23 6.50 -11.74
N LEU A 305 -6.48 7.53 -12.13
CA LEU A 305 -5.33 7.38 -13.03
C LEU A 305 -4.04 7.11 -12.24
N VAL A 306 -3.35 6.02 -12.59
CA VAL A 306 -2.01 5.71 -12.06
C VAL A 306 -0.94 6.20 -13.03
N LEU A 307 -0.07 7.10 -12.57
CA LEU A 307 1.06 7.62 -13.33
C LEU A 307 2.38 7.06 -12.79
N SER A 308 3.11 6.34 -13.64
CA SER A 308 4.40 5.72 -13.30
C SER A 308 5.54 6.53 -13.91
N VAL A 309 6.35 7.20 -13.08
CA VAL A 309 7.51 7.96 -13.57
C VAL A 309 8.74 7.06 -13.67
N LYS A 310 9.22 6.82 -14.89
CA LYS A 310 10.40 5.98 -15.20
C LYS A 310 11.71 6.66 -14.79
N ARG A 311 11.99 6.71 -13.49
CA ARG A 311 13.21 7.33 -12.95
C ARG A 311 14.45 6.44 -12.99
N TYR A 312 14.38 5.27 -13.60
CA TYR A 312 15.54 4.40 -13.73
C TYR A 312 15.77 4.08 -15.19
N LYS A 313 16.96 4.40 -15.69
CA LYS A 313 17.37 4.11 -17.06
C LYS A 313 18.64 3.28 -17.06
N TRP A 314 18.75 2.39 -18.04
CA TRP A 314 20.01 1.70 -18.30
C TRP A 314 20.98 2.67 -18.96
N ASP A 315 22.11 2.94 -18.32
CA ASP A 315 23.17 3.74 -18.93
C ASP A 315 24.09 2.81 -19.72
N LEU A 316 23.94 2.84 -21.06
CA LEU A 316 24.72 2.03 -21.99
C LEU A 316 26.24 2.24 -21.85
N ARG A 317 26.68 3.40 -21.32
CA ARG A 317 28.11 3.67 -21.11
C ARG A 317 28.67 2.98 -19.88
N SER A 318 27.93 2.95 -18.78
CA SER A 318 28.39 2.32 -17.54
C SER A 318 27.95 0.87 -17.41
N GLY A 319 26.98 0.41 -18.21
CA GLY A 319 26.39 -0.92 -18.08
C GLY A 319 25.61 -1.10 -16.77
N GLU A 320 25.10 0.00 -16.20
CA GLU A 320 24.42 0.01 -14.90
C GLU A 320 23.08 0.76 -14.98
N ARG A 321 22.12 0.34 -14.15
CA ARG A 321 20.84 1.04 -13.96
C ARG A 321 21.08 2.32 -13.14
N LYS A 322 20.97 3.48 -13.77
CA LYS A 322 21.13 4.79 -13.11
C LYS A 322 19.80 5.43 -12.78
N LYS A 323 19.71 5.99 -11.57
CA LYS A 323 18.56 6.77 -11.12
C LYS A 323 18.61 8.19 -11.68
N ILE A 324 17.50 8.64 -12.24
CA ILE A 324 17.27 9.99 -12.74
C ILE A 324 16.77 10.84 -11.57
N ASN A 325 17.70 11.63 -11.01
CA ASN A 325 17.43 12.54 -9.90
C ASN A 325 17.02 13.95 -10.36
N SER A 326 16.69 14.12 -11.65
CA SER A 326 16.22 15.41 -12.17
C SER A 326 14.94 15.85 -11.47
N GLN A 327 14.87 17.15 -11.18
CA GLN A 327 13.66 17.75 -10.66
C GLN A 327 12.55 17.68 -11.72
N MET A 328 11.35 17.34 -11.28
CA MET A 328 10.13 17.30 -12.09
C MET A 328 9.00 17.91 -11.25
N GLN A 329 8.18 18.74 -11.88
CA GLN A 329 7.07 19.41 -11.20
C GLN A 329 5.76 18.66 -11.43
N PHE A 330 4.95 18.53 -10.38
CA PHE A 330 3.63 17.89 -10.42
C PHE A 330 2.57 18.93 -10.06
N PRO A 331 1.68 19.30 -11.01
CA PRO A 331 0.61 20.24 -10.70
C PRO A 331 -0.48 19.54 -9.87
N THR A 332 -1.23 20.32 -9.08
CA THR A 332 -2.37 19.80 -8.31
C THR A 332 -3.58 19.50 -9.18
N SER A 333 -3.68 20.12 -10.36
CA SER A 333 -4.67 19.85 -11.38
C SER A 333 -3.96 19.59 -12.71
N LEU A 334 -4.39 18.55 -13.41
CA LEU A 334 -3.77 18.08 -14.64
C LEU A 334 -4.81 17.99 -15.74
N ASP A 335 -4.61 18.76 -16.81
CA ASP A 335 -5.43 18.67 -18.02
C ASP A 335 -4.94 17.53 -18.90
N MET A 336 -5.82 16.56 -19.15
CA MET A 336 -5.56 15.40 -19.98
C MET A 336 -6.12 15.56 -21.41
N GLY A 337 -6.82 16.66 -21.69
CA GLY A 337 -7.52 16.87 -22.96
C GLY A 337 -6.60 16.79 -24.18
N ARG A 338 -5.34 17.20 -24.05
CA ARG A 338 -4.35 17.19 -25.13
C ARG A 338 -3.93 15.81 -25.59
N ILE A 339 -4.02 14.81 -24.71
CA ILE A 339 -3.66 13.42 -25.04
C ILE A 339 -4.89 12.59 -25.43
N LEU A 340 -6.08 13.18 -25.40
CA LEU A 340 -7.30 12.49 -25.81
C LEU A 340 -7.32 12.29 -27.32
N GLU A 341 -7.91 11.16 -27.74
CA GLU A 341 -8.10 10.77 -29.13
C GLU A 341 -8.76 11.88 -29.96
N THR A 342 -9.75 12.55 -29.40
CA THR A 342 -10.44 13.67 -30.05
C THR A 342 -9.49 14.83 -30.37
N SER A 343 -8.52 15.12 -29.50
CA SER A 343 -7.59 16.22 -29.69
C SER A 343 -6.43 15.85 -30.62
N ILE A 344 -5.82 14.68 -30.40
CA ILE A 344 -4.70 14.21 -31.23
C ILE A 344 -5.20 14.04 -32.67
N TYR A 345 -6.37 13.42 -32.85
CA TYR A 345 -6.85 13.14 -34.19
C TYR A 345 -7.49 14.34 -34.88
N ALA A 346 -8.10 15.28 -34.15
CA ALA A 346 -8.57 16.54 -34.75
C ALA A 346 -7.40 17.40 -35.25
N THR A 347 -6.26 17.39 -34.57
CA THR A 347 -5.09 18.20 -34.93
C THR A 347 -4.34 17.60 -36.13
N ASP A 348 -4.25 16.26 -36.21
CA ASP A 348 -3.40 15.59 -37.21
C ASP A 348 -4.14 15.02 -38.43
N PHE A 349 -5.48 14.90 -38.39
CA PHE A 349 -6.25 14.18 -39.43
C PHE A 349 -7.49 14.87 -40.01
N GLY A 350 -8.02 15.94 -39.40
CA GLY A 350 -9.30 16.51 -39.85
C GLY A 350 -10.47 15.49 -39.81
N GLU A 351 -11.59 15.80 -40.46
CA GLU A 351 -12.86 15.03 -40.41
C GLU A 351 -12.80 13.55 -40.91
N GLU A 352 -11.68 13.07 -41.47
CA GLU A 352 -11.62 11.76 -42.13
C GLU A 352 -11.68 10.54 -41.19
N LEU A 353 -11.41 10.70 -39.89
CA LEU A 353 -11.42 9.60 -38.91
C LEU A 353 -12.82 9.27 -38.37
N GLN A 354 -13.77 10.21 -38.40
CA GLN A 354 -15.17 9.95 -38.00
C GLN A 354 -15.84 8.88 -38.87
N LYS A 355 -15.32 8.63 -40.08
CA LYS A 355 -15.82 7.57 -40.99
C LYS A 355 -15.20 6.19 -40.74
N HIS A 356 -14.04 6.10 -40.10
CA HIS A 356 -13.29 4.83 -39.96
C HIS A 356 -13.25 4.29 -38.53
N CYS A 357 -13.46 5.13 -37.51
CA CYS A 357 -13.69 4.70 -36.14
C CYS A 357 -14.76 5.61 -35.51
N PRO A 358 -16.06 5.26 -35.62
CA PRO A 358 -17.10 6.09 -35.02
C PRO A 358 -16.92 6.10 -33.50
N TYR A 359 -16.65 7.29 -32.95
CA TYR A 359 -16.79 7.56 -31.53
C TYR A 359 -18.28 7.38 -31.19
N GLN A 360 -18.62 6.27 -30.56
CA GLN A 360 -19.92 6.10 -29.92
C GLN A 360 -19.74 6.46 -28.44
N PRO A 361 -20.25 7.63 -27.99
CA PRO A 361 -20.33 7.91 -26.56
C PRO A 361 -21.28 6.87 -25.95
N GLY A 362 -20.77 6.07 -25.01
CA GLY A 362 -21.54 5.14 -24.19
C GLY A 362 -21.96 5.78 -22.88
#